data_AF-A0A8T4GQR7-F1
#
_entry.id   AF-A0A8T4GQR7-F1
#
_cell.length_a   1.000
_cell.length_b   1.000
_cell.length_c   1.000
_cell.angle_alpha   90.00
_cell.angle_beta   90.00
_cell.angle_gamma   90.00
#
_symmetry.space_group_name_H-M   'P 1'
#
loop_
_entity.id
_entity.type
_entity.pdbx_description
1 polymer ?
#
loop_
_entity_poly.entity_id
_entity_poly.type
_entity_poly.pdbx_seq_one_letter_code
_entity_poly.pdbx_strand_id
1 'polypeptide(L)'
;MAEPRTGRLVRELDGAAVRQEWGTVTENAVRLDREDAARMVEALNADHAGAFNLFYVLRKHYWTAEGAEHEDVADVLKAQYERARELNDDLAERITTLGGVPASTPPTLQEYAPVHLEAEHHFDLAPPSKGTWRPTRRSPRACVSTSASPRSWVTRRRSNSCRTASRTSKTTRTTSRTSSRTTRS
;
A
#
# COMPACT_ATOMS: atom_id res chain seq x y z
N MET A 1 7.04 21.93 -27.69
CA MET A 1 6.79 21.55 -26.29
C MET A 1 6.74 22.83 -25.47
N ALA A 2 5.67 23.10 -24.74
CA ALA A 2 5.65 24.26 -23.84
C ALA A 2 6.72 24.05 -22.74
N GLU A 3 7.43 25.11 -22.38
CA GLU A 3 8.36 25.03 -21.24
C GLU A 3 7.58 24.71 -19.96
N PRO A 4 8.08 23.79 -19.12
CA PRO A 4 7.42 23.47 -17.87
C PRO A 4 7.43 24.71 -16.97
N ARG A 5 6.25 25.07 -16.45
CA ARG A 5 6.14 26.11 -15.44
C ARG A 5 6.76 25.61 -14.14
N THR A 6 7.92 26.13 -13.79
CA THR A 6 8.58 25.88 -12.51
C THR A 6 8.07 26.88 -11.47
N GLY A 7 7.65 26.41 -10.28
CA GLY A 7 7.16 27.29 -9.23
C GLY A 7 6.61 26.56 -7.99
N ARG A 8 6.20 27.33 -6.98
CA ARG A 8 5.58 26.82 -5.75
C ARG A 8 4.21 26.21 -6.07
N LEU A 9 4.07 24.89 -5.93
CA LEU A 9 2.83 24.15 -6.20
C LEU A 9 1.72 24.45 -5.18
N VAL A 10 2.09 24.77 -3.95
CA VAL A 10 1.18 25.06 -2.83
C VAL A 10 1.24 26.54 -2.52
N ARG A 11 0.08 27.20 -2.40
CA ARG A 11 -0.02 28.62 -2.03
C ARG A 11 -0.72 28.72 -0.69
N GLU A 12 -0.18 29.56 0.19
CA GLU A 12 -0.93 29.99 1.36
C GLU A 12 -2.05 30.94 0.93
N LEU A 13 -3.18 30.90 1.65
CA LEU A 13 -4.30 31.80 1.42
C LEU A 13 -4.28 32.91 2.46
N ASP A 14 -3.69 34.05 2.11
CA ASP A 14 -3.60 35.21 3.00
C ASP A 14 -5.00 35.68 3.45
N GLY A 15 -5.19 35.83 4.75
CA GLY A 15 -6.47 36.25 5.35
C GLY A 15 -7.52 35.13 5.51
N ALA A 16 -7.21 33.89 5.11
CA ALA A 16 -8.09 32.75 5.38
C ALA A 16 -8.02 32.32 6.85
N ALA A 17 -9.16 31.99 7.44
CA ALA A 17 -9.22 31.43 8.78
C ALA A 17 -8.94 29.92 8.76
N VAL A 18 -7.83 29.50 9.36
CA VAL A 18 -7.48 28.08 9.52
C VAL A 18 -8.30 27.49 10.67
N ARG A 19 -9.16 26.50 10.35
CA ARG A 19 -9.99 25.81 11.36
C ARG A 19 -9.25 24.67 12.05
N GLN A 20 -8.29 24.06 11.37
CA GLN A 20 -7.47 22.97 11.86
C GLN A 20 -6.14 22.96 11.11
N GLU A 21 -5.05 22.83 11.85
CA GLU A 21 -3.70 22.76 11.30
C GLU A 21 -3.38 21.35 10.79
N TRP A 22 -2.58 21.26 9.73
CA TRP A 22 -2.03 20.00 9.24
C TRP A 22 -1.23 19.28 10.34
N GLY A 23 -1.30 17.94 10.37
CA GLY A 23 -0.61 17.12 11.37
C GLY A 23 -1.23 17.13 12.77
N THR A 24 -2.36 17.82 12.96
CA THR A 24 -3.11 17.80 14.22
C THR A 24 -4.32 16.87 14.15
N VAL A 25 -4.67 16.26 15.29
CA VAL A 25 -5.91 15.48 15.46
C VAL A 25 -6.78 16.13 16.52
N THR A 26 -8.03 16.39 16.16
CA THR A 26 -9.05 17.00 17.03
C THR A 26 -10.00 15.95 17.63
N GLU A 27 -10.95 16.38 18.46
CA GLU A 27 -11.99 15.49 19.00
C GLU A 27 -12.77 14.84 17.85
N ASN A 28 -12.94 13.51 17.92
CA ASN A 28 -13.47 12.72 16.81
C ASN A 28 -14.85 12.13 17.12
N ALA A 29 -15.66 11.95 16.08
CA ALA A 29 -17.04 11.47 16.20
C ALA A 29 -17.13 10.02 16.72
N VAL A 30 -16.05 9.26 16.62
CA VAL A 30 -15.99 7.85 17.02
C VAL A 30 -15.46 7.63 18.44
N ARG A 31 -15.18 8.70 19.18
CA ARG A 31 -14.73 8.68 20.59
C ARG A 31 -13.49 7.82 20.84
N LEU A 32 -12.62 7.72 19.84
CA LEU A 32 -11.30 7.14 20.04
C LEU A 32 -10.42 8.11 20.84
N ASP A 33 -9.57 7.54 21.69
CA ASP A 33 -8.52 8.32 22.34
C ASP A 33 -7.66 9.03 21.28
N ARG A 34 -7.18 10.24 21.61
CA ARG A 34 -6.43 11.09 20.69
C ARG A 34 -5.16 10.41 20.17
N GLU A 35 -4.46 9.66 21.01
CA GLU A 35 -3.24 8.97 20.61
C GLU A 35 -3.55 7.86 19.60
N ASP A 36 -4.58 7.06 19.88
CA ASP A 36 -5.02 6.00 18.99
C ASP A 36 -5.52 6.57 17.65
N ALA A 37 -6.31 7.65 17.69
CA ALA A 37 -6.79 8.35 16.51
C ALA A 37 -5.63 8.91 15.67
N ALA A 38 -4.61 9.50 16.31
CA ALA A 38 -3.42 9.98 15.61
C ALA A 38 -2.66 8.87 14.90
N ARG A 39 -2.47 7.70 15.54
CA ARG A 39 -1.83 6.56 14.89
C ARG A 39 -2.64 6.04 13.70
N MET A 40 -3.97 6.04 13.81
CA MET A 40 -4.85 5.65 12.70
C MET A 40 -4.81 6.67 11.55
N VAL A 41 -4.87 7.97 11.86
CA VAL A 41 -4.81 9.06 10.85
C VAL A 41 -3.50 8.99 10.05
N GLU A 42 -2.37 8.75 10.72
CA GLU A 42 -1.07 8.61 10.05
C GLU A 42 -1.07 7.42 9.08
N ALA A 43 -1.51 6.25 9.53
CA ALA A 43 -1.58 5.06 8.68
C ALA A 43 -2.54 5.24 7.50
N LEU A 44 -3.71 5.82 7.75
CA LEU A 44 -4.70 6.09 6.71
C LEU A 44 -4.21 7.14 5.72
N ASN A 45 -3.40 8.12 6.12
CA ASN A 45 -2.80 9.07 5.18
C ASN A 45 -1.82 8.38 4.22
N ALA A 46 -1.06 7.39 4.67
CA ALA A 46 -0.22 6.57 3.79
C ALA A 46 -1.06 5.77 2.79
N ASP A 47 -2.13 5.11 3.26
CA ASP A 47 -3.03 4.34 2.38
C ASP A 47 -3.79 5.25 1.40
N HIS A 48 -4.29 6.40 1.88
CA HIS A 48 -4.95 7.42 1.06
C HIS A 48 -4.02 7.90 -0.05
N ALA A 49 -2.80 8.31 0.29
CA ALA A 49 -1.81 8.75 -0.68
C ALA A 49 -1.39 7.63 -1.66
N GLY A 50 -1.30 6.39 -1.17
CA GLY A 50 -1.04 5.22 -2.01
C GLY A 50 -2.16 4.95 -3.01
N ALA A 51 -3.42 5.01 -2.57
CA ALA A 51 -4.60 4.86 -3.42
C ALA A 51 -4.67 5.97 -4.48
N PHE A 52 -4.31 7.21 -4.12
CA PHE A 52 -4.21 8.33 -5.05
C PHE A 52 -3.20 8.03 -6.17
N ASN A 53 -1.98 7.64 -5.83
CA ASN A 53 -0.95 7.31 -6.82
C ASN A 53 -1.32 6.08 -7.66
N LEU A 54 -1.92 5.05 -7.04
CA LEU A 54 -2.39 3.86 -7.75
C LEU A 54 -3.45 4.22 -8.80
N PHE A 55 -4.40 5.10 -8.47
CA PHE A 55 -5.38 5.61 -9.42
C PHE A 55 -4.69 6.24 -10.64
N TYR A 56 -3.69 7.09 -10.46
CA TYR A 56 -2.97 7.71 -11.57
C TYR A 56 -2.22 6.71 -12.44
N VAL A 57 -1.53 5.74 -11.82
CA VAL A 57 -0.79 4.71 -12.57
C VAL A 57 -1.75 3.84 -13.39
N LEU A 58 -2.83 3.34 -12.79
CA LEU A 58 -3.82 2.53 -13.50
C LEU A 58 -4.51 3.31 -14.62
N ARG A 59 -4.82 4.59 -14.38
CA ARG A 59 -5.45 5.45 -15.38
C ARG A 59 -4.51 5.78 -16.53
N LYS A 60 -3.23 5.97 -16.26
CA LYS A 60 -2.20 6.11 -17.30
C LYS A 60 -2.18 4.86 -18.18
N HIS A 61 -2.08 3.67 -17.57
CA HIS A 61 -2.10 2.40 -18.30
C HIS A 61 -3.39 2.17 -19.08
N TYR A 62 -4.54 2.63 -18.56
CA TYR A 62 -5.81 2.63 -19.29
C TYR A 62 -5.73 3.47 -20.58
N TRP A 63 -5.14 4.66 -20.51
CA TRP A 63 -4.98 5.52 -21.70
C TRP A 63 -3.99 4.98 -22.72
N THR A 64 -2.99 4.24 -22.26
CA THR A 64 -1.89 3.74 -23.10
C THR A 64 -2.01 2.26 -23.42
N ALA A 65 -3.16 1.63 -23.15
CA ALA A 65 -3.40 0.22 -23.45
C ALA A 65 -3.28 -0.04 -24.97
N GLU A 66 -2.52 -1.06 -25.35
CA GLU A 66 -2.23 -1.41 -26.74
C GLU A 66 -2.20 -2.94 -26.93
N GLY A 67 -2.22 -3.38 -28.19
CA GLY A 67 -2.24 -4.80 -28.56
C GLY A 67 -3.60 -5.33 -29.03
N ALA A 68 -3.66 -6.62 -29.33
CA ALA A 68 -4.86 -7.25 -29.89
C ALA A 68 -6.05 -7.23 -28.91
N GLU A 69 -5.78 -7.33 -27.60
CA GLU A 69 -6.77 -7.40 -26.53
C GLU A 69 -6.94 -6.07 -25.79
N HIS A 70 -6.57 -4.94 -26.41
CA HIS A 70 -6.48 -3.65 -25.71
C HIS A 70 -7.81 -3.18 -25.10
N GLU A 71 -8.95 -3.49 -25.72
CA GLU A 71 -10.28 -3.11 -25.20
C GLU A 71 -10.59 -3.81 -23.87
N ASP A 72 -10.46 -5.14 -23.84
CA ASP A 72 -10.70 -5.94 -22.63
C ASP A 72 -9.76 -5.53 -21.49
N VAL A 73 -8.49 -5.26 -21.83
CA VAL A 73 -7.50 -4.78 -20.86
C VAL A 73 -7.87 -3.38 -20.35
N ALA A 74 -8.28 -2.48 -21.24
CA ALA A 74 -8.72 -1.15 -20.86
C ALA A 74 -9.96 -1.19 -19.95
N ASP A 75 -10.93 -2.07 -20.20
CA ASP A 75 -12.11 -2.22 -19.33
C ASP A 75 -11.74 -2.69 -17.92
N VAL A 76 -10.80 -3.64 -17.80
CA VAL A 76 -10.28 -4.06 -16.48
C VAL A 76 -9.56 -2.91 -15.79
N LEU A 77 -8.64 -2.22 -16.48
CA LEU A 77 -7.89 -1.09 -15.93
C LEU A 77 -8.81 0.04 -15.49
N LYS A 78 -9.88 0.28 -16.26
CA LYS A 78 -10.93 1.24 -15.93
C LYS A 78 -11.61 0.90 -14.61
N ALA A 79 -12.14 -0.31 -14.51
CA ALA A 79 -12.78 -0.76 -13.28
C ALA A 79 -11.83 -0.68 -12.07
N GLN A 80 -10.54 -0.97 -12.26
CA GLN A 80 -9.57 -0.89 -11.16
C GLN A 80 -9.24 0.56 -10.77
N TYR A 81 -9.03 1.48 -11.72
CA TYR A 81 -8.75 2.87 -11.35
C TYR A 81 -9.97 3.53 -10.70
N GLU A 82 -11.19 3.19 -11.13
CA GLU A 82 -12.42 3.71 -10.53
C GLU A 82 -12.54 3.24 -9.07
N ARG A 83 -12.29 1.96 -8.79
CA ARG A 83 -12.22 1.45 -7.43
C ARG A 83 -11.10 2.10 -6.60
N ALA A 84 -9.92 2.33 -7.18
CA ALA A 84 -8.81 2.98 -6.46
C ALA A 84 -9.17 4.43 -6.08
N ARG A 85 -9.91 5.12 -6.94
CA ARG A 85 -10.45 6.46 -6.67
C ARG A 85 -11.49 6.43 -5.55
N GLU A 86 -12.46 5.53 -5.60
CA GLU A 86 -13.47 5.38 -4.54
C GLU A 86 -12.80 5.10 -3.18
N LEU A 87 -11.83 4.20 -3.16
CA LEU A 87 -11.04 3.91 -1.95
C LEU A 87 -10.29 5.14 -1.43
N ASN A 88 -9.71 5.94 -2.33
CA ASN A 88 -9.02 7.17 -1.95
C ASN A 88 -9.96 8.16 -1.22
N ASP A 89 -11.17 8.35 -1.75
CA ASP A 89 -12.20 9.21 -1.16
C ASP A 89 -12.67 8.65 0.21
N ASP A 90 -13.00 7.36 0.29
CA ASP A 90 -13.40 6.70 1.55
C ASP A 90 -12.35 6.89 2.66
N LEU A 91 -11.07 6.76 2.32
CA LEU A 91 -9.97 6.94 3.28
C LEU A 91 -9.85 8.42 3.72
N ALA A 92 -10.03 9.38 2.81
CA ALA A 92 -9.98 10.81 3.13
C ALA A 92 -11.10 11.23 4.09
N GLU A 93 -12.32 10.76 3.80
CA GLU A 93 -13.48 10.98 4.66
C GLU A 93 -13.28 10.33 6.03
N ARG A 94 -12.67 9.13 6.06
CA ARG A 94 -12.37 8.45 7.32
C ARG A 94 -11.33 9.19 8.16
N ILE A 95 -10.28 9.74 7.55
CA ILE A 95 -9.30 10.59 8.22
C ILE A 95 -9.99 11.79 8.87
N THR A 96 -10.89 12.43 8.14
CA THR A 96 -11.65 13.58 8.64
C THR A 96 -12.59 13.19 9.78
N THR A 97 -13.25 12.03 9.68
CA THR A 97 -14.10 11.47 10.74
C THR A 97 -13.31 11.19 12.03
N LEU A 98 -12.04 10.80 11.90
CA LEU A 98 -11.11 10.58 13.00
C LEU A 98 -10.51 11.89 13.55
N GLY A 99 -10.95 13.04 13.05
CA GLY A 99 -10.49 14.36 13.48
C GLY A 99 -9.15 14.78 12.89
N GLY A 100 -8.64 14.08 11.88
CA GLY A 100 -7.42 14.43 11.15
C GLY A 100 -7.68 15.27 9.89
N VAL A 101 -6.60 15.73 9.25
CA VAL A 101 -6.63 16.37 7.93
C VAL A 101 -6.03 15.39 6.90
N PRO A 102 -6.70 15.13 5.76
CA PRO A 102 -6.16 14.24 4.73
C PRO A 102 -5.10 14.93 3.86
N ALA A 103 -4.01 14.22 3.54
CA ALA A 103 -2.96 14.70 2.64
C ALA A 103 -3.54 15.06 1.27
N SER A 104 -3.55 16.34 0.91
CA SER A 104 -4.28 16.80 -0.29
C SER A 104 -3.43 17.53 -1.32
N THR A 105 -2.18 17.88 -0.99
CA THR A 105 -1.28 18.56 -1.94
C THR A 105 -0.38 17.54 -2.64
N PRO A 106 0.01 17.76 -3.92
CA PRO A 106 0.87 16.81 -4.62
C PRO A 106 2.18 16.50 -3.87
N PRO A 107 2.92 17.48 -3.31
CA PRO A 107 4.12 17.18 -2.53
C PRO A 107 3.85 16.30 -1.30
N THR A 108 2.79 16.60 -0.52
CA THR A 108 2.44 15.82 0.66
C THR A 108 1.99 14.41 0.29
N LEU A 109 1.19 14.26 -0.77
CA LEU A 109 0.78 12.96 -1.27
C LEU A 109 2.00 12.12 -1.67
N GLN A 110 3.00 12.70 -2.35
CA GLN A 110 4.21 11.96 -2.73
C GLN A 110 5.11 11.58 -1.54
N GLU A 111 5.07 12.32 -0.43
CA GLU A 111 5.81 11.98 0.78
C GLU A 111 5.23 10.74 1.49
N TYR A 112 3.90 10.62 1.52
CA TYR A 112 3.20 9.56 2.24
C TYR A 112 2.95 8.30 1.39
N ALA A 113 2.87 8.43 0.07
CA ALA A 113 2.43 7.35 -0.80
C ALA A 113 3.45 6.18 -0.83
N PRO A 114 3.04 4.95 -0.44
CA PRO A 114 3.86 3.76 -0.64
C PRO A 114 3.96 3.35 -2.13
N VAL A 115 3.02 3.79 -2.95
CA VAL A 115 2.99 3.58 -4.41
C VAL A 115 3.64 4.79 -5.08
N HIS A 116 4.63 4.57 -5.94
CA HIS A 116 5.32 5.64 -6.65
C HIS A 116 4.67 5.86 -8.02
N LEU A 117 4.59 7.11 -8.47
CA LEU A 117 4.22 7.43 -9.84
C LEU A 117 5.32 6.97 -10.80
N GLU A 118 4.90 6.53 -11.98
CA GLU A 118 5.80 6.10 -13.03
C GLU A 118 6.30 7.28 -13.87
N ALA A 119 7.44 7.11 -14.54
CA ALA A 119 7.95 8.09 -15.49
C ALA A 119 7.00 8.31 -16.68
N GLU A 120 7.17 9.44 -17.37
CA GLU A 120 6.40 9.88 -18.54
C GLU A 120 6.76 9.07 -19.80
N HIS A 121 6.45 7.77 -19.79
CA HIS A 121 6.64 6.82 -20.88
C HIS A 121 5.45 5.87 -20.99
N HIS A 122 5.21 5.33 -22.18
CA HIS A 122 4.32 4.19 -22.36
C HIS A 122 5.07 2.93 -21.94
N PHE A 123 4.43 2.07 -21.15
CA PHE A 123 5.03 0.84 -20.65
C PHE A 123 4.20 -0.36 -21.09
N ASP A 124 4.87 -1.47 -21.35
CA ASP A 124 4.22 -2.75 -21.64
C ASP A 124 3.57 -3.30 -20.36
N LEU A 125 2.34 -3.80 -20.51
CA LEU A 125 1.56 -4.43 -19.44
C LEU A 125 1.94 -5.90 -19.23
N ALA A 126 2.61 -6.50 -20.21
CA ALA A 126 3.14 -7.84 -20.05
C ALA A 126 4.22 -7.86 -18.94
N PRO A 127 4.22 -8.89 -18.07
CA PRO A 127 5.28 -9.03 -17.09
C PRO A 127 6.63 -9.12 -17.83
N PRO A 128 7.70 -8.48 -17.31
CA PRO A 128 8.98 -8.48 -17.98
C PRO A 128 9.43 -9.93 -18.19
N SER A 129 9.69 -10.30 -19.45
CA SER A 129 9.97 -11.68 -19.87
C SER A 129 11.14 -12.32 -19.12
N LYS A 130 12.05 -11.52 -18.54
CA LYS A 130 13.05 -11.95 -17.55
C LYS A 130 13.36 -10.80 -16.57
N GLY A 131 12.76 -10.86 -15.39
CA GLY A 131 13.19 -10.06 -14.24
C GLY A 131 12.85 -10.82 -12.97
N THR A 132 13.86 -11.34 -12.27
CA THR A 132 13.64 -11.87 -10.92
C THR A 132 13.29 -10.69 -10.02
N TRP A 133 12.00 -10.54 -9.73
CA TRP A 133 11.54 -9.61 -8.70
C TRP A 133 12.34 -9.88 -7.41
N ARG A 134 13.16 -8.91 -7.02
CA ARG A 134 13.99 -8.95 -5.81
C ARG A 134 13.37 -7.94 -4.84
N PRO A 135 12.66 -8.37 -3.79
CA PRO A 135 12.12 -7.42 -2.83
C PRO A 135 13.28 -6.67 -2.21
N THR A 136 13.26 -5.34 -2.33
CA THR A 136 14.14 -4.47 -1.57
C THR A 136 13.76 -4.63 -0.10
N ARG A 137 14.54 -5.44 0.64
CA ARG A 137 14.49 -5.43 2.10
C ARG A 137 15.05 -4.09 2.58
N ARG A 138 14.21 -3.06 2.61
CA ARG A 138 14.38 -1.89 3.48
C ARG A 138 13.10 -1.69 4.28
N SER A 139 12.87 -2.62 5.20
CA SER A 139 12.27 -2.26 6.48
C SER A 139 13.44 -2.09 7.45
N PRO A 140 13.60 -0.95 8.13
CA PRO A 140 14.45 -0.91 9.30
C PRO A 140 13.84 -1.90 10.27
N ARG A 141 14.54 -3.01 10.53
CA ARG A 141 14.27 -3.78 11.74
C ARG A 141 14.48 -2.79 12.88
N ALA A 142 13.40 -2.25 13.42
CA ALA A 142 13.42 -1.69 14.75
C ALA A 142 13.83 -2.86 15.65
N CYS A 143 15.13 -2.92 15.97
CA CYS A 143 15.62 -3.65 17.10
C CYS A 143 14.88 -3.09 18.31
N VAL A 144 13.79 -3.74 18.72
CA VAL A 144 13.26 -3.57 20.07
C VAL A 144 14.31 -4.21 20.97
N SER A 145 15.28 -3.40 21.40
CA SER A 145 16.11 -3.76 22.53
C SER A 145 15.21 -3.69 23.75
N THR A 146 14.68 -4.83 24.18
CA THR A 146 14.10 -4.94 25.51
C THR A 146 15.25 -4.77 26.51
N SER A 147 15.43 -3.54 26.99
CA SER A 147 16.29 -3.26 28.13
C SER A 147 15.61 -3.82 29.37
N ALA A 148 16.01 -5.02 29.77
CA ALA A 148 15.72 -5.55 31.09
C ALA A 148 17.03 -5.74 31.84
N SER A 149 17.22 -4.93 32.87
CA SER A 149 18.21 -5.11 33.94
C SER A 149 17.67 -4.34 35.16
N PRO A 150 17.92 -4.72 36.42
CA PRO A 150 18.92 -5.70 36.89
C PRO A 150 18.39 -6.73 37.90
N ARG A 151 19.01 -7.92 37.95
CA ARG A 151 19.64 -8.51 39.15
C ARG A 151 19.98 -10.00 38.98
N SER A 152 21.14 -10.34 39.55
CA SER A 152 21.69 -11.66 39.86
C SER A 152 22.36 -12.46 38.74
N TRP A 153 23.68 -12.47 38.86
CA TRP A 153 24.64 -13.34 38.20
C TRP A 153 24.40 -14.82 38.54
N VAL A 154 24.29 -15.70 37.53
CA VAL A 154 24.93 -17.03 37.51
C VAL A 154 25.19 -17.41 36.05
N THR A 155 26.39 -17.90 35.81
CA THR A 155 26.98 -18.34 34.54
C THR A 155 26.17 -19.45 33.85
N ARG A 156 25.80 -19.28 32.57
CA ARG A 156 25.60 -20.43 31.68
C ARG A 156 25.98 -20.14 30.23
N ARG A 157 26.78 -21.07 29.72
CA ARG A 157 27.47 -21.08 28.43
C ARG A 157 26.55 -20.84 27.23
N ARG A 158 27.08 -20.09 26.27
CA ARG A 158 26.62 -20.02 24.87
C ARG A 158 26.51 -21.42 24.25
N SER A 159 25.32 -21.76 23.75
CA SER A 159 25.16 -22.69 22.64
C SER A 159 23.80 -22.46 21.98
N ASN A 160 23.75 -21.68 20.90
CA ASN A 160 22.62 -21.72 19.97
C ASN A 160 23.14 -22.27 18.64
N SER A 161 23.05 -23.59 18.50
CA SER A 161 23.18 -24.28 17.23
C SER A 161 21.92 -24.01 16.40
N CYS A 162 22.05 -23.26 15.31
CA CYS A 162 21.03 -23.20 14.27
C CYS A 162 20.92 -24.60 13.63
N ARG A 163 19.82 -25.32 13.90
CA ARG A 163 19.38 -26.45 13.07
C ARG A 163 18.49 -25.92 11.96
N THR A 164 18.98 -26.05 10.74
CA THR A 164 18.20 -26.00 9.50
C THR A 164 17.26 -27.20 9.46
N ALA A 165 15.95 -26.96 9.52
CA ALA A 165 14.95 -27.98 9.23
C ALA A 165 14.70 -28.03 7.72
N SER A 166 15.33 -28.99 7.04
CA SER A 166 14.94 -29.39 5.69
C SER A 166 13.63 -30.18 5.78
N ARG A 167 12.58 -29.63 5.17
CA ARG A 167 11.25 -30.25 5.11
C ARG A 167 11.24 -31.19 3.90
N THR A 168 11.46 -32.48 4.12
CA THR A 168 11.33 -33.53 3.12
C THR A 168 9.85 -33.82 2.82
N SER A 169 9.51 -33.74 1.55
CA SER A 169 8.20 -34.06 0.96
C SER A 169 7.92 -35.56 1.09
N LYS A 170 6.81 -35.94 1.73
CA LYS A 170 6.24 -37.29 1.62
C LYS A 170 5.06 -37.26 0.66
N THR A 171 5.33 -37.70 -0.56
CA THR A 171 4.33 -38.13 -1.54
C THR A 171 3.54 -39.30 -0.95
N THR A 172 2.23 -39.14 -0.80
CA THR A 172 1.31 -40.27 -0.57
C THR A 172 0.42 -40.41 -1.80
N ARG A 173 0.63 -41.54 -2.48
CA ARG A 173 -0.12 -42.01 -3.63
C ARG A 173 -1.37 -42.71 -3.12
N THR A 174 -2.54 -42.12 -3.29
CA THR A 174 -3.83 -42.79 -3.05
C THR A 174 -4.40 -43.25 -4.38
N THR A 175 -4.43 -44.56 -4.57
CA THR A 175 -5.06 -45.25 -5.70
C THR A 175 -6.49 -45.66 -5.37
N SER A 176 -7.31 -45.76 -6.43
CA SER A 176 -8.64 -46.39 -6.56
C SER A 176 -9.83 -45.50 -6.14
N ARG A 177 -11.01 -45.53 -6.78
CA ARG A 177 -11.57 -46.49 -7.75
C ARG A 177 -12.74 -45.83 -8.51
N THR A 178 -12.84 -46.16 -9.80
CA THR A 178 -13.94 -45.87 -10.72
C THR A 178 -15.29 -46.41 -10.23
N SER A 179 -16.37 -45.64 -10.42
CA SER A 179 -17.72 -46.18 -10.67
C SER A 179 -18.54 -45.17 -11.45
N SER A 180 -18.67 -45.45 -12.74
CA SER A 180 -19.67 -44.91 -13.65
C SER A 180 -21.05 -45.48 -13.28
N ARG A 181 -22.08 -44.63 -13.22
CA ARG A 181 -23.47 -45.08 -13.27
C ARG A 181 -24.20 -44.27 -14.33
N THR A 182 -24.35 -44.93 -15.48
CA THR A 182 -25.23 -44.57 -16.58
C THR A 182 -26.68 -44.80 -16.17
N THR A 183 -27.52 -43.78 -16.27
CA THR A 183 -28.98 -43.91 -16.39
C THR A 183 -29.35 -43.74 -17.85
N ARG A 184 -29.98 -44.78 -18.38
CA ARG A 184 -30.47 -44.91 -19.76
C ARG A 184 -31.91 -44.39 -19.79
N SER A 185 -32.22 -43.58 -20.78
CA SER A 185 -33.56 -43.48 -21.40
C SER A 185 -33.56 -44.33 -22.66
#